data_AF-A0A7S2FH72-F1
#
_entry.id   AF-A0A7S2FH72-F1
#
_cell.length_a   1.000
_cell.length_b   1.000
_cell.length_c   1.000
_cell.angle_alpha   90.00
_cell.angle_beta   90.00
_cell.angle_gamma   90.00
#
_symmetry.space_group_name_H-M   'P 1'
#
loop_
_entity.id
_entity.type
_entity.pdbx_description
1 polymer ?
#
loop_
_entity_poly.entity_id
_entity_poly.type
_entity_poly.pdbx_seq_one_letter_code
_entity_poly.pdbx_strand_id
1 'polypeptide(L)'
;MACVLGRNGVRATLIVRNPEVVEQINTNNINPYYQSDLKLPPQVRATLDAEAAFANADFIFHAVPVQASRAALEKVSHLIPPEVPIVSLAKGIETSTLCLMSDLIPQVLGEDQ
;
A
#
# COMPACT_ATOMS: atom_id res chain seq x y z
N MET A 1 5.53 -4.65 6.74
CA MET A 1 5.97 -3.23 6.80
C MET A 1 5.17 -2.42 7.80
N ALA A 2 3.84 -2.32 7.69
CA ALA A 2 3.03 -1.50 8.63
C ALA A 2 3.28 -1.79 10.12
N CYS A 3 3.42 -3.05 10.53
CA CYS A 3 3.79 -3.38 11.91
C CYS A 3 5.16 -2.83 12.33
N VAL A 4 6.14 -2.82 11.41
CA VAL A 4 7.47 -2.27 11.68
C VAL A 4 7.37 -0.76 11.87
N LEU A 5 6.67 -0.06 10.97
CA LEU A 5 6.44 1.38 11.09
C LEU A 5 5.72 1.73 12.40
N GLY A 6 4.61 1.04 12.70
CA GLY A 6 3.84 1.29 13.92
C GLY A 6 4.62 1.03 15.21
N ARG A 7 5.44 -0.03 15.25
CA ARG A 7 6.33 -0.30 16.41
C ARG A 7 7.39 0.78 16.61
N ASN A 8 7.77 1.49 15.56
CA ASN A 8 8.67 2.64 15.62
C ASN A 8 7.92 3.97 15.82
N GLY A 9 6.63 3.93 16.19
CA GLY A 9 5.84 5.14 16.47
C GLY A 9 5.34 5.89 15.23
N VAL A 10 5.57 5.34 14.02
CA VAL A 10 5.13 5.96 12.77
C VAL A 10 3.67 5.56 12.47
N ARG A 11 2.83 6.55 12.16
CA ARG A 11 1.45 6.31 11.74
C ARG A 11 1.44 5.65 10.36
N ALA A 12 0.75 4.52 10.24
CA ALA A 12 0.62 3.81 8.98
C ALA A 12 -0.86 3.60 8.64
N THR A 13 -1.25 3.97 7.42
CA THR A 13 -2.59 3.72 6.89
C THR A 13 -2.51 2.63 5.83
N LEU A 14 -3.22 1.52 6.04
CA LEU A 14 -3.34 0.43 5.08
C LEU A 14 -4.54 0.68 4.18
N ILE A 15 -4.30 0.83 2.88
CA ILE A 15 -5.37 0.81 1.87
C ILE A 15 -5.71 -0.65 1.63
N VAL A 16 -6.97 -1.02 1.89
CA VAL A 16 -7.48 -2.37 1.69
C VAL A 16 -8.76 -2.33 0.85
N ARG A 17 -9.20 -3.49 0.38
CA ARG A 17 -10.37 -3.63 -0.52
C ARG A 17 -11.60 -4.26 0.13
N ASN A 18 -11.46 -4.82 1.33
CA ASN A 18 -12.55 -5.49 2.02
C ASN A 18 -12.95 -4.68 3.27
N PRO A 19 -14.20 -4.19 3.38
CA PRO A 19 -14.68 -3.45 4.55
C PRO A 19 -14.54 -4.23 5.85
N GLU A 20 -14.70 -5.56 5.84
CA GLU A 20 -14.50 -6.40 7.03
C GLU A 20 -13.05 -6.30 7.55
N VAL A 21 -12.07 -6.22 6.65
CA VAL A 21 -10.65 -6.04 7.05
C VAL A 21 -10.45 -4.66 7.68
N VAL A 22 -11.10 -3.64 7.16
CA VAL A 22 -11.06 -2.29 7.75
C VAL A 22 -11.60 -2.33 9.18
N GLU A 23 -12.77 -2.93 9.36
CA GLU A 23 -13.40 -3.06 10.66
C GLU A 23 -12.52 -3.83 11.64
N GLN A 24 -12.01 -5.01 11.26
CA GLN A 24 -11.17 -5.84 12.13
C GLN A 24 -9.84 -5.17 12.51
N ILE A 25 -9.20 -4.48 11.56
CA ILE A 25 -7.95 -3.76 11.85
C ILE A 25 -8.21 -2.57 12.78
N ASN A 26 -9.30 -1.83 12.56
CA ASN A 26 -9.56 -0.60 13.32
C ASN A 26 -10.18 -0.87 14.70
N THR A 27 -10.89 -1.99 14.89
CA THR A 27 -11.53 -2.35 16.17
C THR A 27 -10.68 -3.30 17.00
N ASN A 28 -10.11 -4.34 16.37
CA ASN A 28 -9.43 -5.44 17.05
C ASN A 28 -7.90 -5.40 16.86
N ASN A 29 -7.39 -4.49 16.02
CA ASN A 29 -6.00 -4.43 15.61
C ASN A 29 -5.49 -5.75 15.02
N ILE A 30 -6.33 -6.48 14.29
CA ILE A 30 -5.97 -7.75 13.67
C ILE A 30 -6.36 -7.69 12.19
N ASN A 31 -5.49 -8.24 11.33
CA ASN A 31 -5.88 -8.55 9.96
C ASN A 31 -6.33 -10.03 9.91
N PRO A 32 -7.63 -10.30 9.66
CA PRO A 32 -8.18 -11.65 9.81
C PRO A 32 -7.67 -12.63 8.74
N TYR A 33 -7.21 -12.15 7.59
CA TYR A 33 -6.74 -12.99 6.48
C TYR A 33 -5.22 -13.17 6.45
N TYR A 34 -4.49 -12.24 7.07
CA TYR A 34 -3.03 -12.23 7.05
C TYR A 34 -2.50 -12.00 8.44
N GLN A 35 -1.72 -12.94 8.97
CA GLN A 35 -1.11 -12.83 10.30
C GLN A 35 -2.17 -12.64 11.40
N SER A 36 -3.20 -13.50 11.41
CA SER A 36 -4.28 -13.49 12.41
C SER A 36 -3.78 -13.57 13.84
N ASP A 37 -2.61 -14.16 14.06
CA ASP A 37 -1.98 -14.32 15.37
C ASP A 37 -1.22 -13.06 15.83
N LEU A 38 -1.11 -12.04 14.97
CA LEU A 38 -0.37 -10.82 15.24
C LEU A 38 -1.31 -9.63 15.47
N LYS A 39 -1.23 -9.05 16.67
CA LYS A 39 -1.80 -7.72 16.90
C LYS A 39 -0.97 -6.63 16.23
N LEU A 40 -1.62 -5.86 15.37
CA LEU A 40 -1.09 -4.65 14.77
C LEU A 40 -0.86 -3.58 15.85
N PRO A 41 0.20 -2.77 15.75
CA PRO A 41 0.37 -1.62 16.63
C PRO A 41 -0.79 -0.62 16.50
N PRO A 42 -1.15 0.11 17.57
CA PRO A 42 -2.27 1.06 17.54
C PRO A 42 -2.09 2.23 16.57
N GLN A 43 -0.87 2.47 16.09
CA GLN A 43 -0.55 3.45 15.05
C GLN A 43 -0.96 3.00 13.64
N VAL A 44 -1.32 1.73 13.48
CA VAL A 44 -1.76 1.15 12.20
C VAL A 44 -3.28 1.20 12.13
N ARG A 45 -3.80 1.82 11.07
CA ARG A 45 -5.22 1.82 10.72
C ARG A 45 -5.41 1.31 9.30
N ALA A 46 -6.63 0.91 8.96
CA ALA A 46 -7.01 0.54 7.60
C ALA A 46 -8.15 1.45 7.08
N THR A 47 -8.23 1.58 5.76
CA THR A 47 -9.27 2.35 5.07
C THR A 47 -9.58 1.77 3.69
N LEU A 48 -10.78 2.04 3.19
CA LEU A 48 -11.15 1.85 1.78
C LEU A 48 -10.91 3.11 0.95
N ASP A 49 -10.75 4.26 1.60
CA ASP A 49 -10.58 5.57 0.97
C ASP A 49 -9.10 5.81 0.67
N ALA A 50 -8.73 5.55 -0.59
CA ALA A 50 -7.38 5.77 -1.08
C ALA A 50 -7.03 7.26 -1.19
N GLU A 51 -7.99 8.11 -1.56
CA GLU A 51 -7.79 9.55 -1.71
C GLU A 51 -7.39 10.19 -0.39
N ALA A 52 -8.16 9.93 0.67
CA ALA A 52 -7.85 10.43 2.01
C ALA A 52 -6.53 9.86 2.56
N ALA A 53 -6.18 8.62 2.19
CA ALA A 53 -4.93 7.99 2.58
C ALA A 53 -3.70 8.64 1.92
N PHE A 54 -3.78 8.94 0.62
CA PHE A 54 -2.68 9.55 -0.14
C PHE A 54 -2.50 11.04 0.15
N ALA A 55 -3.59 11.79 0.39
CA ALA A 55 -3.54 13.24 0.62
C ALA A 55 -2.66 13.67 1.80
N ASN A 56 -2.36 12.77 2.74
CA ASN A 56 -1.56 13.06 3.94
C ASN A 56 -0.32 12.15 4.07
N ALA A 57 0.12 11.52 2.98
CA ALA A 57 1.21 10.56 3.00
C ALA A 57 2.57 11.24 2.78
N ASP A 58 3.52 11.00 3.69
CA ASP A 58 4.93 11.37 3.48
C ASP A 58 5.68 10.35 2.61
N PHE A 59 5.22 9.08 2.62
CA PHE A 59 5.75 7.97 1.85
C PHE A 59 4.63 7.02 1.48
N ILE A 60 4.72 6.42 0.29
CA ILE A 60 3.81 5.36 -0.16
C ILE A 60 4.59 4.05 -0.25
N PHE A 61 4.10 3.01 0.42
CA PHE A 61 4.67 1.66 0.33
C PHE A 61 3.81 0.79 -0.57
N HIS A 62 4.31 0.43 -1.75
CA HIS A 62 3.60 -0.44 -2.68
C HIS A 62 3.84 -1.91 -2.31
N ALA A 63 2.85 -2.53 -1.68
CA ALA A 63 2.90 -3.92 -1.22
C ALA A 63 2.00 -4.88 -2.01
N VAL A 64 1.50 -4.45 -3.17
CA VAL A 64 0.68 -5.30 -4.05
C VAL A 64 1.59 -6.25 -4.83
N PRO A 65 1.25 -7.54 -5.00
CA PRO A 65 2.04 -8.47 -5.81
C PRO A 65 2.28 -7.94 -7.23
N VAL A 66 3.46 -8.22 -7.79
CA VAL A 66 3.90 -7.73 -9.13
C VAL A 66 2.83 -7.90 -10.21
N GLN A 67 2.22 -9.08 -10.32
CA GLN A 67 1.25 -9.38 -11.38
C GLN A 67 -0.05 -8.58 -11.26
N ALA A 68 -0.36 -8.04 -10.08
CA ALA A 68 -1.54 -7.21 -9.85
C ALA A 68 -1.18 -5.72 -9.73
N SER A 69 0.11 -5.37 -9.85
CA SER A 69 0.60 -4.02 -9.53
C SER A 69 0.14 -2.97 -10.54
N ARG A 70 0.25 -3.25 -11.84
CA ARG A 70 -0.15 -2.32 -12.90
C ARG A 70 -1.61 -1.90 -12.75
N ALA A 71 -2.53 -2.87 -12.77
CA ALA A 71 -3.95 -2.60 -12.61
C ALA A 71 -4.33 -1.97 -11.26
N ALA A 72 -3.53 -2.19 -10.21
CA ALA A 72 -3.75 -1.54 -8.92
C ALA A 72 -3.30 -0.07 -8.95
N LEU A 73 -2.13 0.21 -9.52
CA LEU A 73 -1.57 1.56 -9.62
C LEU A 73 -2.39 2.43 -10.58
N GLU A 74 -2.82 1.89 -11.73
CA GLU A 74 -3.67 2.60 -12.70
C GLU A 74 -4.98 3.10 -12.07
N LYS A 75 -5.56 2.34 -11.12
CA LYS A 75 -6.80 2.73 -10.44
C LYS A 75 -6.64 3.93 -9.51
N VAL A 76 -5.43 4.18 -9.01
CA VAL A 76 -5.17 5.20 -7.99
C VAL A 76 -4.17 6.26 -8.44
N SER A 77 -3.65 6.17 -9.67
CA SER A 77 -2.58 7.04 -10.17
C SER A 77 -2.92 8.53 -10.03
N HIS A 78 -4.16 8.90 -10.35
CA HIS A 78 -4.67 10.27 -10.25
C HIS A 78 -4.80 10.79 -8.80
N LEU A 79 -4.69 9.93 -7.79
CA LEU A 79 -4.77 10.28 -6.37
C LEU A 79 -3.39 10.39 -5.72
N ILE A 80 -2.34 9.89 -6.38
CA ILE A 80 -0.98 9.88 -5.85
C ILE A 80 -0.35 11.25 -6.12
N PRO A 81 0.07 12.00 -5.08
CA PRO A 81 0.79 13.24 -5.29
C PRO A 81 2.19 12.95 -5.89
N PRO A 82 2.61 13.68 -6.94
CA PRO A 82 3.86 13.41 -7.64
C PRO A 82 5.11 13.62 -6.75
N GLU A 83 5.01 14.45 -5.72
CA GLU A 83 6.12 14.70 -4.79
C GLU A 83 6.32 13.60 -3.73
N VAL A 84 5.38 12.66 -3.60
CA VAL A 84 5.41 11.66 -2.51
C VAL A 84 6.17 10.41 -2.95
N PRO A 85 7.33 10.10 -2.35
CA PRO A 85 8.15 8.97 -2.77
C PRO A 85 7.44 7.62 -2.59
N ILE A 86 7.57 6.76 -3.61
CA ILE A 86 7.04 5.39 -3.59
C ILE A 86 8.16 4.39 -3.34
N VAL A 87 7.97 3.53 -2.35
CA VAL A 87 8.87 2.42 -2.04
C VAL A 87 8.17 1.11 -2.39
N SER A 88 8.65 0.45 -3.45
CA SER A 88 8.15 -0.87 -3.83
C SER A 88 8.66 -1.96 -2.88
N LEU A 89 7.73 -2.74 -2.32
CA LEU A 89 8.03 -3.94 -1.53
C LEU A 89 7.77 -5.22 -2.33
N ALA A 90 7.19 -5.09 -3.53
CA ALA A 90 6.86 -6.19 -4.40
C ALA A 90 8.14 -6.75 -5.05
N LYS A 91 8.21 -8.09 -5.15
CA LYS A 91 9.31 -8.79 -5.81
C LYS A 91 8.78 -9.59 -6.98
N GLY A 92 9.56 -9.63 -8.06
CA GLY A 92 9.24 -10.38 -9.28
C GLY A 92 9.32 -9.52 -10.54
N ILE A 93 8.91 -10.12 -11.65
CA ILE A 93 8.85 -9.53 -13.00
C ILE A 93 7.40 -9.64 -13.49
N GLU A 94 6.85 -8.58 -14.07
CA GLU A 94 5.51 -8.61 -14.69
C GLU A 94 5.56 -9.56 -15.89
N THR A 95 4.77 -10.64 -15.89
CA THR A 95 4.92 -11.70 -16.91
C THR A 95 4.50 -11.29 -18.31
N SER A 96 3.61 -10.29 -18.43
CA SER A 96 3.11 -9.80 -19.72
C SER A 96 4.11 -8.89 -20.44
N THR A 97 4.93 -8.14 -19.70
CA THR A 97 5.83 -7.10 -20.25
C THR A 97 7.30 -7.38 -19.97
N LEU A 98 7.59 -8.32 -19.08
CA LEU A 98 8.92 -8.59 -18.52
C LEU A 98 9.55 -7.41 -17.77
N CYS A 99 8.75 -6.41 -17.38
CA CYS A 99 9.21 -5.25 -16.62
C CYS A 99 9.45 -5.59 -15.14
N LEU A 100 10.49 -4.99 -14.57
CA LEU A 100 10.67 -4.91 -13.12
C LEU A 100 9.76 -3.83 -12.54
N MET A 101 9.59 -3.81 -11.22
CA MET A 101 8.83 -2.74 -10.55
C MET A 101 9.44 -1.35 -10.76
N SER A 102 10.77 -1.27 -10.95
CA SER A 102 11.48 -0.04 -11.29
C SER A 102 11.14 0.51 -12.67
N ASP A 103 10.67 -0.34 -13.58
CA ASP A 103 10.23 0.08 -14.91
C ASP A 103 8.71 0.32 -14.92
N LEU A 104 7.97 -0.55 -14.23
CA LEU A 104 6.51 -0.53 -14.20
C LEU A 104 5.94 0.70 -13.51
N ILE A 105 6.50 1.11 -12.37
CA ILE A 105 5.99 2.28 -11.61
C ILE A 105 6.07 3.56 -12.44
N PRO A 106 7.25 3.93 -13.00
CA PRO A 106 7.35 5.11 -13.88
C PRO A 106 6.44 5.04 -15.10
N GLN A 107 6.28 3.86 -15.71
CA GLN A 107 5.37 3.69 -16.85
C GLN A 107 3.89 3.99 -16.52
N VAL A 108 3.46 3.77 -15.27
CA VAL A 108 2.07 3.96 -14.85
C VAL A 108 1.86 5.33 -14.21
N LEU A 109 2.85 5.86 -13.49
CA LEU A 109 2.72 7.07 -12.68
C LEU A 109 3.45 8.30 -13.25
N GLY A 110 4.35 8.11 -14.22
CA GLY A 110 5.20 9.14 -14.80
C GLY A 110 6.67 8.96 -14.40
N GLU A 111 7.58 9.44 -15.26
CA GLU A 111 9.05 9.30 -15.11
C GLU A 111 9.62 10.02 -13.88
N ASP A 112 8.87 11.00 -13.35
CA ASP A 112 9.27 11.74 -12.15
C ASP A 112 9.01 10.94 -10.85
N GLN A 113 8.42 9.73 -10.96
CA GLN A 113 8.00 8.89 -9.84
C GLN A 113 8.91 7.70 -9.53
#